data_AF-A0A358TYE9-F1
#
_entry.id   AF-A0A358TYE9-F1
#
_cell.length_a   1.000
_cell.length_b   1.000
_cell.length_c   1.000
_cell.angle_alpha   90.00
_cell.angle_beta   90.00
_cell.angle_gamma   90.00
#
_symmetry.space_group_name_H-M   'P 1'
#
loop_
_entity.id
_entity.type
_entity.pdbx_description
1 polymer ?
#
loop_
_entity_poly.entity_id
_entity_poly.type
_entity_poly.pdbx_seq_one_letter_code
_entity_poly.pdbx_strand_id
1 'polypeptide(L)'
;MNIPVIVMLLQGIPEGTAITTLAFVISGIPLKLNKILLIGTALTVCAYVVRLFPIPFGLHTILLMFLLFIVLTILSKRDIGLSFMASLLSCLALIIFETACFSLLKPVFSIIPKTLSTYHADSV
;
A
#
# COMPACT_ATOMS: atom_id res chain seq x y z
N MET A 1 2.56 -12.36 -14.48
CA MET A 1 1.50 -12.56 -13.46
C MET A 1 0.43 -11.51 -13.76
N ASN A 2 -0.76 -11.90 -14.24
CA ASN A 2 -1.81 -10.93 -14.56
C ASN A 2 -2.45 -10.46 -13.25
N ILE A 3 -2.12 -9.24 -12.82
CA ILE A 3 -2.73 -8.65 -11.63
C ILE A 3 -4.05 -8.03 -12.07
N PRO A 4 -5.21 -8.55 -11.61
CA PRO A 4 -6.49 -8.04 -12.04
C PRO A 4 -6.64 -6.58 -11.60
N VAL A 5 -7.12 -5.73 -12.51
CA VAL A 5 -7.27 -4.28 -12.30
C VAL A 5 -8.15 -3.98 -11.07
N ILE A 6 -9.06 -4.89 -10.73
CA ILE A 6 -9.89 -4.79 -9.52
C ILE A 6 -9.05 -4.70 -8.24
N VAL A 7 -7.91 -5.40 -8.14
CA VAL A 7 -7.02 -5.34 -6.97
C VAL A 7 -6.34 -3.98 -6.90
N MET A 8 -5.96 -3.40 -8.04
CA MET A 8 -5.43 -2.04 -8.07
C MET A 8 -6.46 -1.02 -7.58
N LEU A 9 -7.72 -1.16 -8.01
CA LEU A 9 -8.77 -0.21 -7.66
C LEU A 9 -9.19 -0.33 -6.19
N LEU A 10 -9.42 -1.56 -5.72
CA LEU A 10 -10.03 -1.84 -4.42
C LEU A 10 -9.01 -1.90 -3.28
N GLN A 11 -7.76 -2.26 -3.57
CA GLN A 11 -6.69 -2.28 -2.57
C GLN A 11 -5.70 -1.14 -2.82
N GLY A 12 -5.21 -1.01 -4.06
CA GLY A 12 -4.14 -0.07 -4.37
C GLY A 12 -4.51 1.40 -4.12
N ILE A 13 -5.71 1.85 -4.48
CA ILE A 13 -6.14 3.23 -4.27
C ILE A 13 -6.33 3.53 -2.77
N PRO A 14 -7.07 2.72 -1.99
CA PRO A 14 -7.15 2.91 -0.54
C PRO A 14 -5.79 2.89 0.15
N GLU A 15 -4.89 1.99 -0.26
CA GLU A 15 -3.54 1.86 0.29
C GLU A 15 -2.69 3.12 -0.01
N GLY A 16 -2.65 3.55 -1.27
CA GLY A 16 -1.91 4.74 -1.71
C GLY A 16 -2.43 6.04 -1.08
N THR A 17 -3.74 6.14 -0.86
CA THR A 17 -4.35 7.29 -0.18
C THR A 17 -4.12 7.27 1.33
N ALA A 18 -4.16 6.10 1.97
CA ALA A 18 -3.86 5.94 3.39
C ALA A 18 -2.41 6.34 3.71
N ILE A 19 -1.42 5.84 2.94
CA ILE A 19 -0.01 6.19 3.15
C ILE A 19 0.26 7.67 2.91
N THR A 20 -0.35 8.25 1.87
CA THR A 20 -0.23 9.69 1.58
C THR A 20 -0.83 10.53 2.71
N THR A 21 -1.98 10.12 3.23
CA THR A 21 -2.63 10.79 4.37
C THR A 21 -1.74 10.74 5.60
N LEU A 22 -1.23 9.57 5.95
CA LEU A 22 -0.36 9.38 7.11
C LEU A 22 0.90 10.26 7.01
N ALA A 23 1.51 10.31 5.82
CA ALA A 23 2.68 11.12 5.60
C ALA A 23 2.41 12.63 5.68
N PHE A 24 1.24 13.08 5.23
CA PHE A 24 0.81 14.48 5.39
C PHE A 24 0.58 14.83 6.86
N VAL A 25 -0.04 13.93 7.63
CA VAL A 25 -0.27 14.10 9.08
C VAL A 25 1.06 14.25 9.81
N ILE A 26 2.01 13.34 9.56
CA ILE A 26 3.34 13.40 10.18
C ILE A 26 4.09 14.65 9.72
N SER A 27 3.92 15.04 8.44
CA SER A 27 4.59 16.20 7.88
C SER A 27 3.99 17.55 8.28
N GLY A 28 2.87 17.57 9.01
CA GLY A 28 2.16 18.80 9.35
C GLY A 28 1.60 19.57 8.16
N ILE A 29 1.45 18.92 6.99
CA ILE A 29 0.93 19.55 5.78
C ILE A 29 -0.61 19.57 5.86
N PRO A 30 -1.29 20.69 5.51
CA PRO A 30 -2.75 20.77 5.57
C PRO A 30 -3.40 19.67 4.72
N LEU A 31 -4.26 18.89 5.36
CA LEU A 31 -4.98 17.75 4.78
C LEU A 31 -6.05 18.23 3.80
N LYS A 32 -5.67 18.38 2.53
CA LYS A 32 -6.61 18.64 1.44
C LYS A 32 -6.94 17.33 0.75
N LEU A 33 -8.15 16.81 0.95
CA LEU A 33 -8.63 15.55 0.34
C LEU A 33 -8.35 15.49 -1.16
N ASN A 34 -8.60 16.56 -1.91
CA ASN A 34 -8.32 16.60 -3.35
C ASN A 34 -6.84 16.36 -3.69
N LYS A 35 -5.91 16.90 -2.87
CA LYS A 35 -4.47 16.72 -3.09
C LYS A 35 -4.03 15.32 -2.68
N ILE A 36 -4.54 14.83 -1.55
CA ILE A 36 -4.21 13.49 -1.02
C ILE A 36 -4.69 12.42 -2.00
N LEU A 37 -5.94 12.54 -2.48
CA LEU A 37 -6.51 11.61 -3.43
C LEU A 37 -5.71 11.59 -4.73
N LEU A 38 -5.36 12.76 -5.26
CA LEU A 38 -4.60 12.89 -6.50
C LEU A 38 -3.17 12.35 -6.38
N ILE A 39 -2.46 12.67 -5.29
CA ILE A 39 -1.12 12.14 -5.03
C ILE A 39 -1.17 10.64 -4.78
N GLY A 40 -2.12 10.18 -3.97
CA GLY A 40 -2.30 8.76 -3.64
C GLY A 40 -2.61 7.93 -4.88
N THR A 41 -3.55 8.37 -5.72
CA THR A 41 -3.84 7.68 -7.00
C THR A 41 -2.64 7.70 -7.95
N ALA A 42 -1.91 8.82 -8.06
CA ALA A 42 -0.70 8.88 -8.87
C ALA A 42 0.35 7.87 -8.38
N LEU A 43 0.58 7.79 -7.07
CA LEU A 43 1.46 6.80 -6.45
C LEU A 43 1.01 5.37 -6.75
N THR A 44 -0.28 5.07 -6.60
CA THR A 44 -0.84 3.74 -6.88
C THR A 44 -0.65 3.34 -8.34
N VAL A 45 -0.86 4.26 -9.28
CA VAL A 45 -0.66 4.00 -10.71
C VAL A 45 0.82 3.69 -10.99
N CYS A 46 1.75 4.46 -10.43
CA CYS A 46 3.17 4.16 -10.52
C CYS A 46 3.51 2.78 -9.94
N ALA A 47 2.99 2.45 -8.76
CA ALA A 47 3.18 1.16 -8.11
C ALA A 47 2.65 0.00 -8.97
N TYR A 48 1.51 0.21 -9.63
CA TYR A 48 0.92 -0.79 -10.53
C TYR A 48 1.80 -1.04 -11.74
N VAL A 49 2.30 0.00 -12.41
CA VAL A 49 3.23 -0.13 -13.54
C VAL A 49 4.48 -0.91 -13.13
N VAL A 50 5.00 -0.64 -11.93
CA VAL A 50 6.19 -1.33 -11.40
C VAL A 50 5.88 -2.79 -11.07
N ARG A 51 4.65 -3.11 -10.65
CA ARG A 51 4.19 -4.49 -10.43
C ARG A 51 3.94 -5.28 -11.72
N LEU A 52 3.80 -4.62 -12.89
CA LEU A 52 3.77 -5.34 -14.17
C LEU A 52 5.14 -5.95 -14.50
N PHE A 53 6.23 -5.38 -13.98
CA PHE A 53 7.55 -5.96 -14.11
C PHE A 53 7.72 -7.14 -13.14
N PRO A 54 8.51 -8.18 -13.51
CA PRO A 54 8.78 -9.35 -12.67
C PRO A 54 9.79 -9.01 -11.55
N ILE A 55 9.46 -8.02 -10.73
CA ILE A 55 10.29 -7.52 -9.64
C ILE A 55 9.91 -8.25 -8.34
N PRO A 56 10.86 -8.58 -7.46
CA PRO A 56 10.55 -9.13 -6.15
C PRO A 56 9.56 -8.27 -5.36
N PHE A 57 8.72 -8.94 -4.58
CA PHE A 57 7.76 -8.30 -3.69
C PHE A 57 8.48 -7.38 -2.70
N GLY A 58 7.99 -6.15 -2.50
CA GLY A 58 8.59 -5.13 -1.62
C GLY A 58 9.47 -4.08 -2.32
N LEU A 59 10.06 -4.36 -3.49
CA LEU A 59 10.83 -3.33 -4.23
C LEU A 59 9.96 -2.17 -4.71
N HIS A 60 8.73 -2.47 -5.12
CA HIS A 60 7.76 -1.44 -5.47
C HIS A 60 7.45 -0.52 -4.27
N THR A 61 7.48 -1.04 -3.04
CA THR A 61 7.28 -0.26 -1.80
C THR A 61 8.46 0.69 -1.54
N ILE A 62 9.69 0.25 -1.77
CA ILE A 62 10.89 1.10 -1.66
C ILE A 62 10.83 2.24 -2.69
N LEU A 63 10.45 1.93 -3.92
CA LEU A 63 10.26 2.95 -4.96
C LEU A 63 9.15 3.94 -4.57
N LEU A 64 8.05 3.43 -4.01
CA LEU A 64 6.94 4.25 -3.54
C LEU A 64 7.36 5.19 -2.40
N MET A 65 8.19 4.70 -1.48
CA MET A 65 8.78 5.51 -0.40
C MET A 65 9.61 6.66 -0.97
N PHE A 66 10.45 6.39 -1.98
CA PHE A 66 11.27 7.42 -2.61
C PHE A 66 10.40 8.46 -3.34
N LEU A 67 9.37 8.01 -4.05
CA LEU A 67 8.42 8.90 -4.72
C LEU A 67 7.64 9.77 -3.73
N LEU A 68 7.17 9.17 -2.64
CA LEU A 68 6.47 9.86 -1.55
C LEU A 68 7.38 10.92 -0.90
N PHE A 69 8.65 10.58 -0.65
CA PHE A 69 9.65 11.51 -0.12
C PHE A 69 9.86 12.73 -1.02
N ILE A 70 9.98 12.53 -2.34
CA ILE A 70 10.10 13.64 -3.30
C ILE A 70 8.85 14.53 -3.24
N VAL A 71 7.66 13.94 -3.26
CA VAL A 71 6.40 14.69 -3.21
C VAL A 71 6.31 15.51 -1.91
N LEU A 72 6.61 14.90 -0.76
CA LEU A 72 6.61 15.59 0.53
C LEU A 72 7.63 16.73 0.56
N THR A 73 8.83 16.51 0.02
CA THR A 73 9.87 17.54 -0.01
C THR A 73 9.42 18.75 -0.84
N ILE A 74 8.79 18.52 -2.00
CA ILE A 74 8.26 19.58 -2.86
C ILE A 74 7.10 20.33 -2.18
N LEU A 75 6.24 19.62 -1.44
CA LEU A 75 5.07 20.20 -0.79
C LEU A 75 5.39 20.91 0.53
N SER A 76 6.30 20.36 1.32
CA SER A 76 6.71 20.85 2.62
C SER A 76 7.56 22.13 2.49
N LYS A 77 8.35 22.26 1.42
CA LYS A 77 9.23 23.41 1.07
C LYS A 77 10.25 23.85 2.13
N ARG A 78 10.10 23.46 3.40
CA ARG A 78 10.79 24.04 4.55
C ARG A 78 11.64 23.02 5.30
N ASP A 79 11.15 21.78 5.44
CA ASP A 79 11.79 20.78 6.31
C ASP A 79 12.00 19.43 5.59
N ILE A 80 13.17 19.28 4.99
CA ILE A 80 13.60 18.06 4.28
C ILE A 80 13.70 16.88 5.25
N GLY A 81 14.26 17.10 6.45
CA GLY A 81 14.39 16.06 7.47
C GLY A 81 13.04 15.54 7.96
N LEU A 82 12.07 16.43 8.09
CA LEU A 82 10.70 16.09 8.49
C LEU A 82 9.99 15.31 7.37
N SER A 83 10.20 15.69 6.11
CA SER A 83 9.70 14.95 4.93
C SER A 83 10.30 13.53 4.85
N PHE A 84 11.59 13.39 5.16
CA PHE A 84 12.25 12.08 5.21
C PHE A 84 11.66 11.19 6.30
N MET A 85 11.57 11.70 7.54
CA MET A 85 10.98 10.97 8.66
C MET A 85 9.51 10.60 8.40
N ALA A 86 8.72 11.51 7.83
CA ALA A 86 7.33 11.25 7.46
C ALA A 86 7.22 10.12 6.43
N SER A 87 8.07 10.12 5.39
CA SER A 87 8.08 9.07 4.38
C SER A 87 8.49 7.71 4.93
N LEU A 88 9.52 7.67 5.79
CA LEU A 88 10.01 6.47 6.45
C LEU A 88 8.96 5.85 7.37
N LEU A 89 8.39 6.67 8.26
CA LEU A 89 7.42 6.21 9.24
C LEU A 89 6.13 5.72 8.57
N SER A 90 5.70 6.40 7.50
CA SER A 90 4.53 5.98 6.72
C SER A 90 4.78 4.66 5.98
N CYS A 91 5.98 4.47 5.43
CA CYS A 91 6.38 3.23 4.79
C CYS A 91 6.47 2.07 5.79
N LEU A 92 7.06 2.30 6.97
CA LEU A 92 7.11 1.31 8.05
C LEU A 92 5.71 0.91 8.51
N ALA A 93 4.82 1.89 8.70
CA ALA A 93 3.43 1.61 9.05
C ALA A 93 2.74 0.72 8.01
N LEU A 94 2.96 0.99 6.71
CA LEU A 94 2.41 0.16 5.62
C LEU A 94 2.96 -1.27 5.66
N ILE A 95 4.28 -1.45 5.82
CA ILE A 95 4.90 -2.79 5.90
C ILE A 95 4.34 -3.58 7.08
N ILE A 96 4.20 -2.95 8.25
CA ILE A 96 3.62 -3.57 9.44
C ILE A 96 2.16 -3.98 9.17
N PHE A 97 1.37 -3.09 8.57
CA PHE A 97 -0.03 -3.37 8.29
C PHE A 97 -0.20 -4.49 7.26
N GLU A 98 0.59 -4.48 6.20
CA GLU A 98 0.58 -5.49 5.15
C GLU A 98 0.97 -6.87 5.70
N THR A 99 2.05 -6.93 6.49
CA THR A 99 2.48 -8.18 7.13
C THR A 99 1.50 -8.66 8.18
N ALA A 100 0.89 -7.78 8.96
CA ALA A 100 -0.15 -8.13 9.93
C ALA A 100 -1.40 -8.68 9.22
N CYS A 101 -1.94 -7.97 8.23
CA CYS A 101 -3.09 -8.42 7.45
C CYS A 101 -2.81 -9.75 6.74
N PHE A 102 -1.65 -9.90 6.11
CA PHE A 102 -1.29 -11.14 5.43
C PHE A 102 -1.13 -12.32 6.42
N SER A 103 -0.57 -12.07 7.60
CA SER A 103 -0.42 -13.08 8.64
C SER A 103 -1.75 -13.52 9.24
N LEU A 104 -2.73 -12.61 9.34
CA LEU A 104 -4.09 -12.91 9.81
C LEU A 104 -4.94 -13.59 8.73
N LEU A 105 -4.80 -13.20 7.47
CA LEU A 105 -5.60 -13.75 6.37
C LEU A 105 -5.16 -15.14 5.94
N LYS A 106 -3.85 -15.45 5.97
CA LYS A 106 -3.32 -16.79 5.65
C LYS A 106 -4.01 -17.93 6.39
N PRO A 107 -4.14 -17.92 7.73
CA PRO A 107 -4.80 -19.01 8.45
C PRO A 107 -6.29 -19.07 8.13
N VAL A 108 -6.99 -17.93 8.00
CA VAL A 108 -8.42 -17.90 7.64
C VAL A 108 -8.66 -18.55 6.26
N PHE A 109 -7.85 -18.18 5.26
CA PHE A 109 -7.92 -18.78 3.92
C PHE A 109 -7.31 -20.18 3.83
N SER A 110 -6.54 -20.64 4.83
CA SER A 110 -6.07 -22.01 4.91
C SER A 110 -7.07 -22.95 5.59
N ILE A 111 -8.10 -22.42 6.26
CA ILE A 111 -9.17 -23.21 6.90
C ILE A 111 -10.29 -23.52 5.88
N ILE A 112 -10.62 -22.59 4.99
CA ILE A 112 -11.65 -22.73 3.95
C ILE A 112 -11.42 -23.89 2.93
N PRO A 113 -10.18 -24.23 2.50
CA PRO A 113 -9.95 -25.31 1.56
C PRO A 113 -10.21 -26.69 2.20
N LYS A 114 -10.01 -26.81 3.51
CA LYS A 114 -10.18 -28.08 4.24
C LYS A 114 -11.65 -28.42 4.45
N THR A 115 -12.51 -27.43 4.65
CA THR A 115 -13.94 -27.65 4.89
C THR A 115 -14.74 -27.96 3.62
N LEU A 116 -14.30 -27.49 2.44
CA LEU A 116 -14.93 -27.84 1.16
C LEU A 116 -14.57 -29.25 0.67
N SER A 117 -13.40 -29.76 1.06
CA SER A 117 -12.99 -31.14 0.72
C SER A 117 -13.71 -32.20 1.56
N THR A 118 -14.05 -31.90 2.81
CA THR A 118 -14.79 -32.83 3.70
C THR A 118 -16.27 -32.91 3.34
N TYR A 119 -16.89 -31.82 2.86
CA TYR A 119 -18.30 -31.86 2.45
C TYR A 119 -18.57 -32.77 1.24
N HIS A 120 -17.57 -32.96 0.37
CA HIS A 120 -17.64 -33.90 -0.75
C HIS A 120 -17.31 -35.36 -0.39
N ALA A 121 -16.74 -35.63 0.81
CA ALA A 121 -16.40 -36.98 1.24
C ALA A 121 -17.53 -37.66 2.06
N ASP A 122 -18.44 -36.88 2.64
CA ASP A 122 -19.55 -37.39 3.46
C ASP A 122 -20.88 -37.58 2.68
N SER A 123 -20.84 -37.48 1.35
CA SER A 123 -22.02 -37.62 0.46
C SER A 123 -21.93 -38.75 -0.57
N VAL A 124 -21.06 -39.75 -0.36
CA VAL A 124 -21.00 -41.00 -1.13
C VAL A 124 -21.10 -42.22 -0.21
#